data_AF-A0A5P2XJL9-F1
#
_entry.id   AF-A0A5P2XJL9-F1
#
_cell.length_a   1.000
_cell.length_b   1.000
_cell.length_c   1.000
_cell.angle_alpha   90.00
_cell.angle_beta   90.00
_cell.angle_gamma   90.00
#
_symmetry.space_group_name_H-M   'P 1'
#
loop_
_entity.id
_entity.type
_entity.pdbx_description
1 polymer ?
#
loop_
_entity_poly.entity_id
_entity_poly.type
_entity_poly.pdbx_seq_one_letter_code
_entity_poly.pdbx_strand_id
1 'polypeptide(L)'
;MRGIDPSISAITLNSVHLEGGPSTLSGTVVLAELNDVICSAEKIKIRHGNGYEHYEFIDAQGGVGGARTNSPAHDGGSDPLKLRWVGRTKIAE
;
A
#
# COMPACT_ATOMS: atom_id res chain seq x y z
N MET A 1 -14.52 -7.21 -17.57
CA MET A 1 -14.45 -6.25 -16.45
C MET A 1 -13.50 -6.84 -15.41
N ARG A 2 -12.29 -6.29 -15.24
CA ARG A 2 -11.38 -6.72 -14.15
C ARG A 2 -12.00 -6.21 -12.85
N GLY A 3 -12.55 -7.12 -12.05
CA GLY A 3 -13.07 -6.79 -10.72
C GLY A 3 -11.94 -6.18 -9.91
N ILE A 4 -12.05 -4.88 -9.63
CA ILE A 4 -11.20 -4.25 -8.64
C ILE A 4 -11.59 -4.91 -7.33
N ASP A 5 -10.64 -5.60 -6.72
CA ASP A 5 -10.88 -6.27 -5.44
C ASP A 5 -11.35 -5.21 -4.42
N PRO A 6 -12.47 -5.43 -3.72
CA PRO A 6 -13.03 -4.43 -2.82
C PRO A 6 -12.10 -4.10 -1.64
N SER A 7 -11.15 -4.97 -1.29
CA SER A 7 -10.09 -4.68 -0.32
C SER A 7 -9.11 -3.65 -0.88
N ILE A 8 -8.80 -3.71 -2.18
CA ILE A 8 -7.95 -2.72 -2.87
C ILE A 8 -8.60 -1.32 -2.83
N SER A 9 -9.90 -1.24 -3.11
CA SER A 9 -10.64 0.03 -3.05
C SER A 9 -10.68 0.63 -1.64
N ALA A 10 -10.74 -0.22 -0.60
CA ALA A 10 -10.66 0.21 0.78
C ALA A 10 -9.27 0.75 1.12
N ILE A 11 -8.18 0.09 0.67
CA ILE A 11 -6.80 0.54 0.92
C ILE A 11 -6.54 1.92 0.30
N THR A 12 -7.00 2.17 -0.92
CA THR A 12 -6.79 3.46 -1.59
C THR A 12 -7.44 4.65 -0.87
N LEU A 13 -8.51 4.41 -0.09
CA LEU A 13 -9.22 5.45 0.65
C LEU A 13 -8.62 5.73 2.04
N ASN A 14 -7.69 4.90 2.52
CA ASN A 14 -7.14 5.01 3.87
C ASN A 14 -5.79 5.74 3.88
N SER A 15 -5.50 6.39 5.02
CA SER A 15 -4.16 6.90 5.32
C SER A 15 -3.21 5.74 5.60
N VAL A 16 -2.04 5.75 4.97
CA VAL A 16 -0.99 4.74 5.13
C VAL A 16 0.30 5.39 5.58
N HIS A 17 1.11 4.70 6.36
CA HIS A 17 2.41 5.16 6.79
C HIS A 17 3.51 4.51 5.95
N LEU A 18 4.21 5.32 5.15
CA LEU A 18 5.31 4.89 4.29
C LEU A 18 6.63 4.98 5.05
N GLU A 19 7.29 3.84 5.24
CA GLU A 19 8.61 3.74 5.82
C GLU A 19 9.68 3.59 4.73
N GLY A 20 10.67 4.49 4.75
CA GLY A 20 11.74 4.54 3.75
C GLY A 20 11.33 5.24 2.46
N GLY A 21 12.01 4.90 1.36
CA GLY A 21 11.73 5.49 0.06
C GLY A 21 12.21 6.95 -0.08
N PRO A 22 11.73 7.67 -1.11
CA PRO A 22 12.04 9.09 -1.29
C PRO A 22 11.41 9.92 -0.18
N SER A 23 12.09 10.97 0.25
CA SER A 23 11.66 11.84 1.36
C SER A 23 10.32 12.56 1.14
N THR A 24 9.86 12.63 -0.11
CA THR A 24 8.56 13.17 -0.53
C THR A 24 7.41 12.16 -0.39
N LEU A 25 7.72 10.87 -0.22
CA LEU A 25 6.78 9.76 -0.04
C LEU A 25 7.15 8.96 1.22
N SER A 26 7.44 9.64 2.31
CA SER A 26 7.66 9.04 3.62
C SER A 26 6.70 9.61 4.66
N GLY A 27 6.41 8.83 5.70
CA GLY A 27 5.44 9.20 6.73
C GLY A 27 3.99 8.88 6.34
N THR A 28 3.03 9.50 7.03
CA THR A 28 1.60 9.23 6.81
C THR A 28 1.09 9.98 5.59
N VAL A 29 0.61 9.25 4.59
CA VAL A 29 0.07 9.78 3.33
C VAL A 29 -1.31 9.20 3.05
N VAL A 30 -2.14 9.94 2.32
CA VAL A 30 -3.42 9.45 1.82
C VAL A 30 -3.23 8.98 0.38
N LEU A 31 -3.40 7.67 0.14
CA LEU A 31 -3.15 7.11 -1.20
C LEU A 31 -4.06 7.71 -2.28
N ALA A 32 -5.30 8.11 -1.92
CA ALA A 32 -6.24 8.77 -2.83
C ALA A 32 -5.78 10.17 -3.30
N GLU A 33 -4.86 10.83 -2.59
CA GLU A 33 -4.34 12.15 -2.97
C GLU A 33 -3.14 12.06 -3.93
N LEU A 34 -2.63 10.85 -4.17
CA LEU A 34 -1.49 10.62 -5.03
C LEU A 34 -1.93 10.44 -6.50
N ASN A 35 -1.09 10.89 -7.42
CA ASN A 35 -1.43 11.02 -8.84
C ASN A 35 -1.76 9.68 -9.51
N ASP A 36 -0.94 8.65 -9.25
CA ASP A 36 -1.14 7.31 -9.78
C ASP A 36 -0.64 6.29 -8.76
N VAL A 37 -1.56 5.44 -8.31
CA VAL A 37 -1.30 4.40 -7.31
C VAL A 37 -1.88 3.09 -7.81
N ILE A 38 -1.01 2.08 -7.92
CA ILE A 38 -1.41 0.72 -8.28
C ILE A 38 -1.32 -0.12 -7.01
N CYS A 39 -2.48 -0.42 -6.45
CA CYS A 39 -2.59 -1.28 -5.28
C CYS A 39 -2.84 -2.74 -5.70
N SER A 40 -2.30 -3.68 -4.95
CA SER A 40 -2.50 -5.12 -5.09
C SER A 40 -2.44 -5.75 -3.70
N ALA A 41 -2.93 -6.99 -3.55
CA ALA A 41 -2.95 -7.67 -2.25
C ALA A 41 -1.56 -7.80 -1.58
N GLU A 42 -0.50 -7.84 -2.38
CA GLU A 42 0.87 -8.06 -1.90
C GLU A 42 1.73 -6.78 -1.91
N LYS A 43 1.39 -5.79 -2.76
CA LYS A 43 2.26 -4.65 -3.03
C LYS A 43 1.48 -3.42 -3.46
N ILE A 44 2.08 -2.26 -3.18
CA ILE A 44 1.61 -0.97 -3.64
C ILE A 44 2.71 -0.32 -4.47
N LYS A 45 2.33 0.24 -5.62
CA LYS A 45 3.22 1.05 -6.45
C LYS A 45 2.69 2.47 -6.50
N ILE A 46 3.55 3.43 -6.21
CA ILE A 46 3.22 4.85 -6.22
C ILE A 46 4.05 5.52 -7.31
N ARG A 47 3.41 6.24 -8.22
CA ARG A 47 4.12 7.04 -9.22
C ARG A 47 4.93 8.14 -8.54
N HIS A 48 6.22 8.22 -8.87
CA HIS A 48 7.10 9.27 -8.38
C HIS A 48 8.15 9.62 -9.43
N GLY A 49 8.20 10.89 -9.84
CA GLY A 49 9.05 11.34 -10.94
C GLY A 49 8.84 10.50 -12.21
N ASN A 50 9.93 10.02 -12.80
CA ASN A 50 9.89 9.15 -13.99
C ASN A 50 9.85 7.65 -13.65
N GLY A 51 9.14 7.25 -12.59
CA GLY A 51 9.13 5.86 -12.15
C GLY A 51 8.02 5.54 -11.17
N TYR A 52 8.12 4.33 -10.62
CA TYR A 52 7.28 3.85 -9.55
C TYR A 52 8.14 3.49 -8.34
N GLU A 53 7.71 3.93 -7.17
CA GLU A 53 8.21 3.47 -5.88
C GLU A 53 7.37 2.29 -5.41
N HIS A 54 8.02 1.25 -4.91
CA HIS A 54 7.39 -0.01 -4.54
C HIS A 54 7.39 -0.15 -3.04
N TYR A 55 6.22 -0.47 -2.49
CA TYR A 55 6.01 -0.69 -1.08
C TYR A 55 5.32 -2.02 -0.84
N GLU A 56 5.66 -2.67 0.28
CA GLU A 56 5.04 -3.90 0.75
C GLU A 56 4.44 -3.68 2.14
N PHE A 57 3.35 -4.39 2.45
CA PHE A 57 2.75 -4.37 3.78
C PHE A 57 3.66 -5.05 4.78
N ILE A 58 3.92 -4.40 5.91
CA ILE A 58 4.81 -4.94 6.95
C ILE A 58 4.21 -6.19 7.61
N ASP A 59 2.88 -6.29 7.65
CA ASP A 59 2.14 -7.40 8.25
C ASP A 59 1.70 -8.49 7.25
N ALA A 60 2.13 -8.45 5.97
CA ALA A 60 1.70 -9.44 4.96
C ALA A 60 2.30 -10.85 5.12
N GLN A 61 3.13 -11.11 6.14
CA GLN A 61 3.68 -12.44 6.38
C GLN A 61 2.71 -13.29 7.22
N GLY A 62 1.66 -13.81 6.57
CA GLY A 62 0.74 -14.76 7.22
C GLY A 62 -0.41 -15.32 6.37
N GLY A 63 -0.28 -15.40 5.04
CA GLY A 63 -1.44 -15.68 4.16
C GLY A 63 -1.26 -16.74 3.07
N VAL A 64 -0.36 -17.72 3.20
CA VAL A 64 -0.39 -18.92 2.36
C VAL A 64 -0.68 -20.13 3.26
N GLY A 65 -1.96 -20.51 3.32
CA GLY A 65 -2.40 -21.77 3.94
C GLY A 65 -2.90 -21.62 5.37
N GLY A 66 -4.20 -21.40 5.53
CA GLY A 66 -4.90 -21.59 6.80
C GLY A 66 -5.98 -20.55 7.03
N ALA A 67 -7.23 -20.97 6.87
CA ALA A 67 -8.36 -20.22 7.40
C ALA A 67 -8.12 -19.89 8.88
N ARG A 68 -7.87 -18.62 9.19
CA ARG A 68 -8.18 -18.02 10.48
C ARG A 68 -8.69 -16.61 10.24
N THR A 69 -9.99 -16.46 10.42
CA THR A 69 -10.65 -15.29 10.99
C THR A 69 -9.65 -14.34 11.64
N ASN A 70 -9.29 -13.30 10.92
CA ASN A 70 -8.91 -12.00 11.46
C ASN A 70 -9.24 -11.03 10.33
N SER A 71 -10.55 -10.80 10.14
CA SER A 71 -10.99 -9.43 9.89
C SER A 71 -10.18 -8.56 10.86
N PRO A 72 -9.47 -7.51 10.42
CA PRO A 72 -8.91 -6.60 11.40
C PRO A 72 -10.12 -6.07 12.16
N ALA A 73 -10.25 -6.52 13.41
CA ALA A 73 -11.24 -6.01 14.34
C ALA A 73 -11.02 -4.51 14.33
N HIS A 74 -12.00 -3.83 13.75
CA HIS A 74 -12.14 -2.40 13.74
C HIS A 74 -12.47 -1.99 15.18
N ASP A 75 -11.45 -2.01 16.04
CA ASP A 75 -11.54 -1.64 17.45
C ASP A 75 -10.74 -0.37 17.66
N GLY A 76 -11.46 0.76 17.65
CA GLY A 76 -11.14 1.98 18.39
C GLY A 76 -9.73 2.58 18.25
N GLY A 77 -9.39 3.08 17.07
CA GLY A 77 -8.16 3.85 16.82
C GLY A 77 -7.33 3.25 15.71
N SER A 78 -7.80 3.38 14.46
CA SER A 78 -7.11 2.78 13.31
C SER A 78 -5.80 3.51 13.03
N ASP A 79 -4.70 3.03 13.63
CA ASP A 79 -3.35 3.38 13.19
C ASP A 79 -3.22 3.17 11.68
N PRO A 80 -2.57 4.09 10.95
CA PRO A 80 -2.43 3.99 9.51
C PRO A 80 -1.67 2.71 9.11
N LEU A 81 -2.14 2.04 8.07
CA LEU A 81 -1.50 0.85 7.50
C LEU A 81 -0.03 1.12 7.20
N LYS A 82 0.88 0.31 7.74
CA LYS A 82 2.33 0.52 7.54
C LYS A 82 2.83 -0.22 6.31
N LEU A 83 3.59 0.51 5.50
CA LEU A 83 4.14 0.07 4.23
C LEU A 83 5.63 0.34 4.21
N ARG A 84 6.43 -0.67 3.89
CA ARG A 84 7.88 -0.53 3.80
C ARG A 84 8.30 -0.41 2.34
N TRP A 85 9.14 0.58 2.04
CA TRP A 85 9.76 0.71 0.74
C TRP A 85 10.70 -0.46 0.44
N VAL A 86 10.54 -1.06 -0.74
CA VAL A 86 11.34 -2.22 -1.17
C VAL A 86 12.11 -1.98 -2.46
N GLY A 87 11.90 -0.84 -3.10
CA GLY A 87 12.66 -0.46 -4.28
C GLY A 87 11.91 0.47 -5.22
N ARG A 88 12.51 0.70 -6.38
CA ARG A 88 11.92 1.53 -7.43
C ARG A 88 12.11 0.93 -8.81
N THR A 89 11.16 1.20 -9.70
CA THR A 89 11.30 0.95 -11.14
C THR A 89 11.32 2.29 -11.87
N LYS A 90 12.37 2.55 -12.65
CA LYS A 90 12.40 3.70 -13.58
C LYS A 90 11.68 3.34 -14.87
N ILE A 91 10.91 4.27 -15.41
CA ILE A 91 10.46 4.21 -16.79
C ILE A 91 11.52 4.93 -17.60
N ALA A 92 12.02 4.31 -18.67
CA ALA A 92 13.03 4.93 -19.52
C ALA A 92 12.48 6.22 -20.16
N GLU A 93 13.36 7.21 -20.35
CA GLU A 93 13.09 8.40 -21.16
C GLU A 93 13.35 8.13 -22.64
#